data_AF-A0A952SBP9-F1
#
_entry.id   AF-A0A952SBP9-F1
#
_cell.length_a   1.000
_cell.length_b   1.000
_cell.length_c   1.000
_cell.angle_alpha   90.00
_cell.angle_beta   90.00
_cell.angle_gamma   90.00
#
_symmetry.space_group_name_H-M   'P 1'
#
loop_
_entity.id
_entity.type
_entity.pdbx_description
1 polymer ?
#
loop_
_entity_poly.entity_id
_entity_poly.type
_entity_poly.pdbx_seq_one_letter_code
_entity_poly.pdbx_strand_id
1 'polypeptide(L)'
;MEKLSDTNIRDYLLERATEADAEVIDLRLIDGDADLAAELERATDELIEEYLDGRLPDADREAFRAAFIACESRNDKIEENLMLRRFALENAAEVEPRPSIVPARSGLFERLLRPAFAIPVFAALLLMIGYFALVRDGRSPLEREYAAMNQTGVTNIDGGPLIALAPGAVRGDSGGVSIERMAGPRRFGLALPSGAGPDVVYSLELTAGGKTFRLDGLRASPNGTASDIKVTLPGELLTPGSARIELSSDGRPVASYIFTVK
;
A
#
# COMPACT_ATOMS: atom_id res chain seq x y z
N MET A 1 0.88 -15.93 25.42
CA MET A 1 1.43 -14.59 25.16
C MET A 1 0.71 -13.62 26.05
N GLU A 2 1.45 -12.90 26.89
CA GLU A 2 0.89 -11.86 27.75
C GLU A 2 0.46 -10.69 26.86
N LYS A 3 -0.81 -10.28 26.97
CA LYS A 3 -1.32 -9.18 26.17
C LYS A 3 -0.81 -7.88 26.80
N LEU A 4 -0.05 -7.09 26.03
CA LEU A 4 0.39 -5.78 26.48
C LEU A 4 -0.84 -4.90 26.74
N SER A 5 -0.79 -4.15 27.84
CA SER A 5 -1.86 -3.20 28.14
C SER A 5 -1.72 -1.96 27.27
N ASP A 6 -2.84 -1.29 27.01
CA ASP A 6 -2.86 0.00 26.28
C ASP A 6 -1.94 1.04 26.95
N THR A 7 -1.91 1.04 28.28
CA THR A 7 -1.01 1.88 29.08
C THR A 7 0.46 1.59 28.77
N ASN A 8 0.85 0.33 28.60
CA ASN A 8 2.25 -0.04 28.31
C ASN A 8 2.67 0.47 26.92
N ILE A 9 1.79 0.39 25.92
CA ILE A 9 2.06 0.89 24.56
C ILE A 9 2.19 2.42 24.59
N ARG A 10 1.29 3.10 25.31
CA ARG A 10 1.33 4.55 25.48
C ARG A 10 2.60 5.01 26.19
N ASP A 11 2.99 4.33 27.26
CA ASP A 11 4.23 4.64 27.97
C ASP A 11 5.47 4.35 27.12
N TYR A 12 5.45 3.31 26.29
CA TYR A 12 6.51 3.06 25.32
C TYR A 12 6.62 4.18 24.29
N LEU A 13 5.50 4.62 23.70
CA LEU A 13 5.47 5.73 22.73
C LEU A 13 5.94 7.07 23.33
N LEU A 14 5.71 7.28 24.62
CA LEU A 14 6.13 8.48 25.36
C LEU A 14 7.52 8.34 26.00
N GLU A 15 8.28 7.27 25.71
CA GLU A 15 9.60 6.98 26.29
C GLU A 15 9.62 6.91 27.82
N ARG A 16 8.51 6.44 28.42
CA ARG A 16 8.34 6.20 29.87
C ARG A 16 8.26 4.74 30.26
N ALA A 17 8.18 3.83 29.28
CA ALA A 17 8.20 2.40 29.54
C ALA A 17 9.48 2.02 30.30
N THR A 18 9.38 1.01 31.16
CA THR A 18 10.57 0.43 31.78
C THR A 18 11.44 -0.21 30.70
N GLU A 19 12.75 -0.32 30.94
CA GLU A 19 13.68 -0.95 29.98
C GLU A 19 13.23 -2.38 29.62
N ALA A 20 12.72 -3.14 30.60
CA ALA A 20 12.19 -4.48 30.38
C ALA A 20 10.93 -4.48 29.50
N ASP A 21 10.00 -3.54 29.71
CA ASP A 21 8.79 -3.44 28.88
C ASP A 21 9.12 -3.00 27.45
N ALA A 22 10.06 -2.05 27.31
CA ALA A 22 10.53 -1.57 26.02
C ALA A 22 11.22 -2.68 25.23
N GLU A 23 12.10 -3.46 25.86
CA GLU A 23 12.77 -4.61 25.23
C GLU A 23 11.76 -5.65 24.73
N VAL A 24 10.71 -5.94 25.50
CA VAL A 24 9.64 -6.86 25.08
C VAL A 24 8.90 -6.35 23.85
N ILE A 25 8.61 -5.04 23.78
CA ILE A 25 7.94 -4.43 22.63
C ILE A 25 8.86 -4.45 21.41
N ASP A 26 10.13 -4.07 21.57
CA ASP A 26 11.12 -4.04 20.50
C ASP A 26 11.34 -5.41 19.87
N LEU A 27 11.52 -6.45 20.70
CA LEU A 27 11.71 -7.82 20.23
C LEU A 27 10.49 -8.30 19.42
N ARG A 28 9.28 -8.00 19.87
CA ARG A 28 8.06 -8.38 19.13
C ARG A 28 7.92 -7.64 17.80
N LEU A 29 8.30 -6.37 17.75
CA LEU A 29 8.33 -5.60 16.50
C LEU A 29 9.37 -6.16 15.52
N ILE A 30 10.55 -6.55 16.00
CA ILE A 30 11.59 -7.18 15.20
C ILE A 30 11.13 -8.54 14.65
N ASP A 31 10.41 -9.32 15.46
CA ASP A 31 9.82 -10.61 15.05
C ASP A 31 8.66 -10.46 14.05
N GLY A 32 8.23 -9.23 13.76
CA GLY A 32 7.18 -8.94 12.78
C GLY A 32 5.76 -9.18 13.31
N ASP A 33 5.53 -8.97 14.60
CA ASP A 33 4.21 -9.05 15.21
C ASP A 33 3.27 -7.96 14.66
N ALA A 34 2.46 -8.35 13.66
CA ALA A 34 1.56 -7.45 12.95
C ALA A 34 0.45 -6.86 13.84
N ASP A 35 -0.01 -7.61 14.85
CA ASP A 35 -1.05 -7.15 15.75
C ASP A 35 -0.51 -6.04 16.67
N LEU A 36 0.70 -6.22 17.21
CA LEU A 36 1.37 -5.18 18.01
C LEU A 36 1.66 -3.94 17.16
N ALA A 37 2.14 -4.10 15.93
CA ALA A 37 2.38 -2.97 15.04
C ALA A 37 1.11 -2.15 14.78
N ALA A 38 -0.03 -2.83 14.55
CA ALA A 38 -1.33 -2.18 14.37
C ALA A 38 -1.85 -1.52 15.67
N GLU A 39 -1.59 -2.11 16.84
CA GLU A 39 -1.91 -1.48 18.13
C GLU A 39 -1.06 -0.22 18.39
N LEU A 40 0.23 -0.27 18.08
CA LEU A 40 1.15 0.85 18.24
C LEU A 40 0.82 2.02 17.29
N GLU A 41 0.42 1.72 16.05
CA GLU A 41 -0.05 2.72 15.11
C GLU A 41 -1.35 3.39 15.59
N ARG A 42 -2.32 2.61 16.09
CA ARG A 42 -3.56 3.17 16.63
C ARG A 42 -3.30 4.08 17.84
N ALA A 43 -2.49 3.64 18.80
CA ALA A 43 -2.12 4.43 19.96
C ALA A 43 -1.36 5.70 19.58
N THR A 44 -0.56 5.65 18.50
CA THR A 44 0.10 6.82 17.93
C THR A 44 -0.91 7.84 17.41
N ASP A 45 -1.87 7.40 16.60
CA ASP A 45 -2.88 8.30 16.03
C ASP A 45 -3.75 8.91 17.14
N GLU A 46 -4.14 8.13 18.15
CA GLU A 46 -4.89 8.61 19.32
C GLU A 46 -4.10 9.67 20.12
N LEU A 47 -2.79 9.47 20.34
CA LEU A 47 -1.92 10.46 21.01
C LEU A 47 -1.80 11.75 20.20
N ILE A 48 -1.70 11.66 18.87
CA ILE A 48 -1.67 12.83 17.99
C ILE A 48 -2.98 13.61 18.11
N GLU A 49 -4.13 12.93 18.04
CA GLU A 49 -5.45 13.57 18.20
C GLU A 49 -5.59 14.25 19.57
N GLU A 50 -5.24 13.57 20.65
CA GLU A 50 -5.29 14.12 22.01
C GLU A 50 -4.36 15.34 22.16
N TYR A 51 -3.18 15.31 21.56
CA TYR A 51 -2.24 16.43 21.54
C TYR A 51 -2.82 17.63 20.78
N LEU A 52 -3.35 17.39 19.58
CA LEU A 52 -3.95 18.43 18.73
C LEU A 52 -5.22 19.04 19.33
N ASP A 53 -6.00 18.25 20.07
CA ASP A 53 -7.20 18.72 20.78
C ASP A 53 -6.89 19.38 22.13
N GLY A 54 -5.63 19.34 22.59
CA GLY A 54 -5.25 19.83 23.92
C GLY A 54 -5.82 18.98 25.06
N ARG A 55 -6.26 17.74 24.78
CA ARG A 55 -6.74 16.76 25.76
C ARG A 55 -5.60 16.00 26.43
N LEU A 56 -4.41 16.01 25.83
CA LEU A 56 -3.23 15.36 26.38
C LEU A 56 -2.75 16.10 27.66
N PRO A 57 -2.59 15.40 28.81
CA PRO A 57 -2.09 16.00 30.06
C PRO A 57 -0.74 16.71 29.87
N ASP A 58 -0.46 17.76 30.66
CA ASP A 58 0.75 18.57 30.46
C ASP A 58 2.05 17.76 30.60
N ALA A 59 2.10 16.81 31.52
CA ALA A 59 3.25 15.90 31.67
C ALA A 59 3.46 15.00 30.43
N ASP A 60 2.37 14.48 29.85
CA ASP A 60 2.42 13.66 28.64
C ASP A 60 2.76 14.52 27.41
N ARG A 61 2.35 15.79 27.40
CA ARG A 61 2.57 16.72 26.30
C ARG A 61 4.05 17.06 26.12
N GLU A 62 4.79 17.20 27.20
CA GLU A 62 6.25 17.41 27.14
C GLU A 62 6.96 16.16 26.60
N ALA A 63 6.62 14.98 27.12
CA ALA A 63 7.15 13.71 26.64
C ALA A 63 6.84 13.47 25.17
N PHE A 64 5.59 13.73 24.75
CA PHE A 64 5.17 13.65 23.37
C PHE A 64 6.00 14.56 22.47
N ARG A 65 6.23 15.82 22.86
CA ARG A 65 7.07 16.74 22.08
C ARG A 65 8.51 16.26 21.95
N ALA A 66 9.08 15.72 23.03
CA ALA A 66 10.44 15.18 23.00
C ALA A 66 10.55 13.96 22.06
N ALA A 67 9.62 13.01 22.16
CA ALA A 67 9.67 11.74 21.43
C ALA A 67 9.13 11.80 19.98
N PHE A 68 8.14 12.65 19.70
CA PHE A 68 7.49 12.70 18.38
C PHE A 68 8.06 13.76 17.45
N ILE A 69 8.44 14.94 17.95
CA ILE A 69 8.94 16.03 17.09
C ILE A 69 10.37 15.74 16.63
N ALA A 70 11.14 14.96 17.39
CA ALA A 70 12.51 14.60 17.02
C ALA A 70 12.59 13.63 15.81
N CYS A 71 11.49 12.94 15.47
CA CYS A 71 11.46 11.96 14.39
C CYS A 71 10.72 12.54 13.17
N GLU A 72 11.43 12.72 12.05
CA GLU A 72 10.89 13.33 10.82
C GLU A 72 9.61 12.64 10.34
N SER A 73 9.58 11.29 10.31
CA SER A 73 8.40 10.52 9.88
C SER A 73 7.17 10.70 10.78
N ARG A 74 7.36 10.98 12.07
CA ARG A 74 6.26 11.26 13.01
C ARG A 74 5.76 12.69 12.88
N ASN A 75 6.64 13.63 12.53
CA ASN A 75 6.28 15.01 12.26
C ASN A 75 5.38 15.13 11.01
N ASP A 76 5.66 14.35 9.96
CA ASP A 76 4.83 14.28 8.76
C ASP A 76 3.39 13.88 9.10
N LYS A 77 3.20 12.85 9.94
CA LYS A 77 1.86 12.42 10.39
C LYS A 77 1.10 13.51 11.16
N ILE A 78 1.79 14.32 11.97
CA ILE A 78 1.18 15.45 12.69
C ILE A 78 0.75 16.53 11.70
N GLU A 79 1.59 16.82 10.70
CA GLU A 79 1.29 17.80 9.66
C GLU A 79 0.08 17.37 8.81
N GLU A 80 0.02 16.09 8.40
CA GLU A 80 -1.11 15.52 7.68
C GLU A 80 -2.43 15.69 8.46
N ASN A 81 -2.43 15.36 9.76
CA ASN A 81 -3.60 15.53 10.62
C ASN A 81 -4.01 17.00 10.76
N LEU A 82 -3.04 17.92 10.86
CA LEU A 82 -3.30 19.36 10.88
C LEU A 82 -3.92 19.85 9.56
N MET A 83 -3.42 19.37 8.40
CA MET A 83 -3.97 19.70 7.09
C MET A 83 -5.41 19.21 6.95
N LEU A 84 -5.67 17.95 7.31
CA LEU A 84 -7.02 17.36 7.29
C LEU A 84 -7.99 18.14 8.19
N ARG A 85 -7.56 18.52 9.40
CA ARG A 85 -8.38 19.32 10.31
C ARG A 85 -8.66 20.71 9.77
N ARG A 86 -7.66 21.38 9.19
CA ARG A 86 -7.84 22.69 8.55
C ARG A 86 -8.85 22.58 7.41
N PHE A 87 -8.70 21.59 6.54
CA PHE A 87 -9.64 21.33 5.46
C PHE A 87 -11.06 21.08 5.99
N ALA A 88 -11.21 20.25 7.03
CA ALA A 88 -12.51 19.99 7.64
C ALA A 88 -13.15 21.27 8.21
N LEU A 89 -12.38 22.14 8.84
CA LEU A 89 -12.87 23.42 9.38
C LEU A 89 -13.28 24.41 8.27
N GLU A 90 -12.48 24.51 7.21
CA GLU A 90 -12.78 25.37 6.05
C GLU A 90 -14.06 24.94 5.34
N ASN A 91 -14.25 23.62 5.13
CA ASN A 91 -15.44 23.08 4.48
C ASN A 91 -16.66 23.04 5.42
N ALA A 92 -16.47 22.91 6.74
CA ALA A 92 -17.56 22.97 7.71
C ALA A 92 -18.19 24.37 7.79
N ALA A 93 -17.42 25.42 7.51
CA ALA A 93 -17.92 26.80 7.52
C ALA A 93 -18.85 27.12 6.33
N GLU A 94 -18.77 26.36 5.23
CA GLU A 94 -19.61 26.54 4.04
C GLU A 94 -20.98 25.84 4.16
N VAL A 95 -21.11 24.91 5.10
CA VAL A 95 -22.40 24.31 5.46
C VAL A 95 -23.08 25.24 6.46
N GLU A 96 -23.96 26.13 5.96
CA GLU A 96 -24.79 26.98 6.83
C GLU A 96 -25.37 26.16 7.99
N PRO A 97 -25.27 26.65 9.24
CA PRO A 97 -25.73 25.94 10.41
C PRO A 97 -27.25 25.81 10.35
N ARG A 98 -27.74 24.71 9.76
CA ARG A 98 -29.10 24.26 10.01
C ARG A 98 -29.20 24.05 11.52
N PRO A 99 -30.22 24.63 12.19
CA PRO A 99 -30.37 24.47 13.63
C PRO A 99 -30.47 22.98 13.96
N SER A 100 -29.39 22.43 14.49
CA SER A 100 -29.34 21.06 14.95
C SER A 100 -30.10 21.03 16.28
N ILE A 101 -31.34 20.53 16.21
CA ILE A 101 -32.04 20.04 17.39
C ILE A 101 -31.23 18.83 17.84
N VAL A 102 -30.27 19.02 18.73
CA VAL A 102 -29.43 17.95 19.27
C VAL A 102 -30.34 17.05 20.12
N PRO A 103 -30.70 15.83 19.70
CA PRO A 103 -31.35 14.90 20.60
C PRO A 103 -30.29 14.37 21.56
N ALA A 104 -30.60 14.42 22.85
CA ALA A 104 -29.78 13.84 23.90
C ALA A 104 -29.31 12.43 23.51
N ARG A 105 -27.99 12.23 23.47
CA ARG A 105 -27.35 10.94 23.23
C ARG A 105 -27.62 10.02 24.42
N SER A 106 -28.76 9.34 24.42
CA SER A 106 -29.03 8.19 25.27
C SER A 106 -29.80 7.12 24.49
N GLY A 107 -29.18 5.96 24.26
CA GLY A 107 -29.91 4.71 24.02
C GLY A 107 -29.99 4.13 22.60
N LEU A 108 -29.32 4.67 21.58
CA LEU A 108 -29.36 4.07 20.22
C LEU A 108 -28.57 2.76 20.13
N PHE A 109 -27.42 2.66 20.80
CA PHE A 109 -26.56 1.46 20.75
C PHE A 109 -27.22 0.26 21.45
N GLU A 110 -27.88 0.46 22.60
CA GLU A 110 -28.63 -0.60 23.31
C GLU A 110 -29.88 -1.09 22.55
N ARG A 111 -30.46 -0.23 21.70
CA ARG A 111 -31.62 -0.62 20.88
C ARG A 111 -31.21 -1.40 19.62
N LEU A 112 -29.99 -1.21 19.13
CA LEU A 112 -29.42 -1.90 17.97
C LEU A 112 -28.98 -3.35 18.29
N LEU A 113 -28.71 -3.64 19.57
CA LEU A 113 -28.38 -4.99 20.09
C LEU A 113 -29.63 -5.86 20.37
N ARG A 114 -30.84 -5.38 20.09
CA ARG A 114 -32.04 -6.24 20.14
C ARG A 114 -32.05 -7.20 18.94
N PRO A 115 -32.35 -8.50 19.12
CA PRO A 115 -32.24 -9.52 18.07
C PRO A 115 -33.10 -9.24 16.83
N ALA A 116 -34.15 -8.43 16.96
CA ALA A 116 -34.99 -8.01 15.83
C ALA A 116 -34.32 -7.03 14.86
N PHE A 117 -33.30 -6.27 15.28
CA PHE A 117 -32.61 -5.28 14.44
C PHE A 117 -31.21 -5.72 13.99
N ALA A 118 -30.64 -6.79 14.57
CA ALA A 118 -29.32 -7.30 14.20
C ALA A 118 -29.27 -7.87 12.77
N ILE A 119 -30.34 -8.54 12.33
CA ILE A 119 -30.40 -9.22 11.02
C ILE A 119 -30.23 -8.25 9.83
N PRO A 120 -30.99 -7.14 9.71
CA PRO A 120 -30.84 -6.23 8.57
C PRO A 120 -29.50 -5.50 8.56
N VAL A 121 -28.93 -5.18 9.73
CA VAL A 121 -27.60 -4.53 9.83
C VAL A 121 -26.50 -5.50 9.37
N PHE A 122 -26.56 -6.76 9.79
CA PHE A 122 -25.59 -7.77 9.36
C PHE A 122 -25.70 -8.07 7.86
N ALA A 123 -26.92 -8.12 7.32
CA ALA A 123 -27.14 -8.26 5.88
C ALA A 123 -26.59 -7.07 5.08
N ALA A 124 -26.79 -5.84 5.56
CA ALA A 124 -26.23 -4.64 4.95
C ALA A 124 -24.69 -4.63 5.01
N LEU A 125 -24.11 -5.07 6.13
CA LEU A 125 -22.66 -5.21 6.28
C LEU A 125 -22.09 -6.26 5.31
N LEU A 126 -22.73 -7.43 5.19
CA LEU A 126 -22.32 -8.47 4.24
C LEU A 126 -22.46 -8.01 2.78
N LEU A 127 -23.51 -7.25 2.45
CA LEU A 127 -23.64 -6.64 1.13
C LEU A 127 -22.56 -5.58 0.88
N MET A 128 -22.21 -4.77 1.89
CA MET A 128 -21.13 -3.79 1.79
C MET A 128 -19.77 -4.48 1.60
N ILE A 129 -19.48 -5.53 2.37
CA ILE A 129 -18.25 -6.34 2.24
C ILE A 129 -18.22 -7.02 0.88
N GLY A 130 -19.33 -7.62 0.44
CA GLY A 130 -19.45 -8.24 -0.88
C GLY A 130 -19.26 -7.25 -2.01
N TYR A 131 -19.85 -6.06 -1.91
CA TYR A 131 -19.66 -4.96 -2.87
C TYR A 131 -18.20 -4.49 -2.89
N PHE A 132 -17.59 -4.28 -1.72
CA PHE A 132 -16.19 -3.91 -1.64
C PHE A 132 -15.26 -4.98 -2.20
N ALA A 133 -15.52 -6.27 -1.94
CA ALA A 133 -14.76 -7.36 -2.55
C ALA A 133 -14.91 -7.36 -4.07
N LEU A 134 -16.10 -7.08 -4.60
CA LEU A 134 -16.36 -7.01 -6.04
C LEU A 134 -15.68 -5.81 -6.71
N VAL A 135 -15.63 -4.66 -6.04
CA VAL A 135 -15.04 -3.41 -6.56
C VAL A 135 -13.52 -3.40 -6.36
N ARG A 136 -13.01 -3.99 -5.28
CA ARG A 136 -11.57 -4.06 -4.98
C ARG A 136 -10.86 -5.07 -5.86
N ASP A 137 -11.56 -6.09 -6.35
CA ASP A 137 -11.08 -6.97 -7.43
C ASP A 137 -11.24 -6.31 -8.82
N GLY A 138 -11.14 -4.97 -8.85
CA GLY A 138 -11.21 -4.08 -10.01
C GLY A 138 -10.08 -4.27 -11.02
N ARG A 139 -9.47 -5.47 -11.06
CA ARG A 139 -8.65 -5.93 -12.16
C ARG A 139 -9.47 -5.79 -13.42
N SER A 140 -9.02 -4.90 -14.29
CA SER A 140 -9.70 -4.66 -15.56
C SER A 140 -9.84 -6.00 -16.32
N PRO A 141 -10.90 -6.20 -17.12
CA PRO A 141 -11.03 -7.40 -17.95
C PRO A 141 -9.78 -7.65 -18.81
N LEU A 142 -9.09 -6.56 -19.18
CA LEU A 142 -7.78 -6.58 -19.83
C LEU A 142 -6.72 -7.29 -18.96
N GLU A 143 -6.57 -6.94 -17.69
CA GLU A 143 -5.60 -7.61 -16.80
C GLU A 143 -5.82 -9.12 -16.71
N ARG A 144 -7.07 -9.58 -16.67
CA ARG A 144 -7.38 -11.02 -16.61
C ARG A 144 -6.96 -11.73 -17.90
N GLU A 145 -7.21 -11.12 -19.04
CA GLU A 145 -6.84 -11.66 -20.35
C GLU A 145 -5.31 -11.76 -20.48
N TYR A 146 -4.58 -10.70 -20.13
CA TYR A 146 -3.12 -10.69 -20.20
C TYR A 146 -2.47 -11.58 -19.12
N ALA A 147 -3.05 -11.70 -17.94
CA ALA A 147 -2.62 -12.68 -16.94
C ALA A 147 -2.75 -14.11 -17.48
N ALA A 148 -3.85 -14.44 -18.15
CA ALA A 148 -4.03 -15.74 -18.79
C ALA A 148 -3.04 -15.99 -19.94
N MET A 149 -2.75 -14.97 -20.76
CA MET A 149 -1.73 -15.07 -21.81
C MET A 149 -0.32 -15.31 -21.26
N ASN A 150 0.02 -14.68 -20.13
CA ASN A 150 1.33 -14.85 -19.51
C ASN A 150 1.45 -16.19 -18.75
N GLN A 151 0.38 -16.72 -18.17
CA GLN A 151 0.38 -18.01 -17.47
C GLN A 151 0.47 -19.21 -18.42
N THR A 152 -0.16 -19.13 -19.59
CA THR A 152 -0.17 -20.24 -20.56
C THR A 152 1.18 -20.44 -21.26
N GLY A 153 2.16 -19.58 -21.00
CA GLY A 153 3.50 -19.69 -21.57
C GLY A 153 3.47 -19.72 -23.10
N VAL A 154 2.42 -19.15 -23.72
CA VAL A 154 2.25 -19.09 -25.18
C VAL A 154 3.32 -18.13 -25.71
N THR A 155 4.50 -18.70 -25.87
CA THR A 155 5.69 -18.05 -26.39
C THR A 155 5.68 -18.00 -27.93
N ASN A 156 4.70 -18.64 -28.57
CA ASN A 156 4.42 -18.63 -30.00
C ASN A 156 3.28 -17.67 -30.35
N ILE A 157 3.30 -16.45 -29.81
CA ILE A 157 2.61 -15.35 -30.50
C ILE A 157 3.56 -14.94 -31.63
N ASP A 158 3.22 -15.33 -32.86
CA ASP A 158 3.92 -14.90 -34.07
C ASP A 158 3.99 -13.36 -34.10
N GLY A 159 5.21 -12.79 -34.10
CA GLY A 159 5.42 -11.49 -34.77
C GLY A 159 5.81 -10.25 -33.94
N GLY A 160 6.44 -10.38 -32.76
CA GLY A 160 7.00 -9.21 -32.06
C GLY A 160 8.47 -9.38 -31.66
N PRO A 161 9.34 -8.36 -31.86
CA PRO A 161 10.71 -8.41 -31.31
C PRO A 161 10.66 -8.45 -29.78
N LEU A 162 11.47 -9.33 -29.17
CA LEU A 162 11.64 -9.38 -27.73
C LEU A 162 12.48 -8.19 -27.28
N ILE A 163 11.89 -7.30 -26.49
CA ILE A 163 12.61 -6.13 -25.96
C ILE A 163 13.28 -6.55 -24.65
N ALA A 164 14.61 -6.68 -24.67
CA ALA A 164 15.38 -7.02 -23.48
C ALA A 164 15.59 -5.78 -22.60
N LEU A 165 15.20 -5.86 -21.33
CA LEU A 165 15.44 -4.83 -20.33
C LEU A 165 16.40 -5.38 -19.27
N ALA A 166 17.49 -4.66 -19.03
CA ALA A 166 18.46 -4.99 -17.99
C ALA A 166 18.12 -4.24 -16.68
N PRO A 167 18.28 -4.88 -15.51
CA PRO A 167 17.98 -4.26 -14.22
C PRO A 167 18.97 -3.13 -13.94
N GLY A 168 18.49 -2.01 -13.39
CA GLY A 168 19.38 -0.94 -12.92
C GLY A 168 19.99 -0.06 -14.01
N ALA A 169 19.39 0.03 -15.20
CA ALA A 169 19.79 0.94 -16.29
C ALA A 169 19.61 2.45 -15.97
N VAL A 170 19.80 2.85 -14.70
CA VAL A 170 19.63 4.21 -14.20
C VAL A 170 20.89 4.62 -13.44
N ARG A 171 21.96 4.91 -14.18
CA ARG A 171 22.93 5.97 -13.80
C ARG A 171 23.89 6.29 -14.96
N GLY A 172 23.71 7.47 -15.54
CA GLY A 172 24.77 8.20 -16.25
C GLY A 172 24.93 7.93 -17.74
N ASP A 173 24.39 6.85 -18.29
CA ASP A 173 24.40 6.63 -19.74
C ASP A 173 23.02 6.93 -20.32
N SER A 174 22.93 7.99 -21.10
CA SER A 174 21.70 8.51 -21.73
C SER A 174 21.06 7.57 -22.77
N GLY A 175 21.54 6.33 -22.88
CA GLY A 175 21.00 5.28 -23.73
C GLY A 175 19.80 4.55 -23.11
N GLY A 176 18.90 5.26 -22.43
CA GLY A 176 17.66 4.67 -21.93
C GLY A 176 16.93 3.93 -23.07
N VAL A 177 16.42 2.72 -22.79
CA VAL A 177 15.75 1.92 -23.82
C VAL A 177 14.57 2.72 -24.35
N SER A 178 14.61 3.06 -25.64
CA SER A 178 13.57 3.81 -26.33
C SER A 178 12.74 2.83 -27.14
N ILE A 179 11.44 2.82 -26.90
CA ILE A 179 10.51 1.91 -27.57
C ILE A 179 9.55 2.75 -28.40
N GLU A 180 9.38 2.42 -29.68
CA GLU A 180 8.36 3.07 -30.51
C GLU A 180 6.97 2.62 -30.05
N ARG A 181 6.06 3.59 -29.89
CA ARG A 181 4.66 3.27 -29.65
C ARG A 181 4.12 2.49 -30.83
N MET A 182 3.61 1.30 -30.53
CA MET A 182 2.94 0.47 -31.51
C MET A 182 1.65 -0.08 -30.92
N ALA A 183 0.65 -0.27 -31.78
CA ALA A 183 -0.61 -0.89 -31.38
C ALA A 183 -0.39 -2.38 -31.04
N GLY A 184 -1.22 -2.89 -30.13
CA GLY A 184 -1.28 -4.30 -29.75
C GLY A 184 -0.24 -4.76 -28.73
N PRO A 185 -0.27 -6.06 -28.36
CA PRO A 185 0.58 -6.62 -27.32
C PRO A 185 2.09 -6.54 -27.62
N ARG A 186 2.91 -6.30 -26.60
CA ARG A 186 4.38 -6.22 -26.70
C ARG A 186 5.05 -7.17 -25.73
N ARG A 187 6.15 -7.80 -26.17
CA ARG A 187 6.90 -8.78 -25.40
C ARG A 187 8.16 -8.16 -24.82
N PHE A 188 8.32 -8.29 -23.51
CA PHE A 188 9.48 -7.83 -22.76
C PHE A 188 10.19 -9.02 -22.16
N GLY A 189 11.52 -9.04 -22.28
CA GLY A 189 12.39 -9.95 -21.56
C GLY A 189 13.06 -9.18 -20.42
N LEU A 190 12.67 -9.49 -19.19
CA LEU A 190 13.18 -8.81 -18.00
C LEU A 190 14.30 -9.67 -17.41
N ALA A 191 15.55 -9.23 -17.55
CA ALA A 191 16.69 -9.95 -16.99
C ALA A 191 16.66 -9.84 -15.46
N LEU A 192 16.76 -10.97 -14.77
CA LEU A 192 16.74 -11.00 -13.30
C LEU A 192 18.16 -10.88 -12.72
N PRO A 193 18.33 -10.30 -11.52
CA PRO A 193 19.61 -10.29 -10.82
C PRO A 193 20.05 -11.71 -10.43
N SER A 194 21.36 -11.92 -10.27
CA SER A 194 21.93 -13.20 -9.84
C SER A 194 21.37 -13.60 -8.47
N GLY A 195 20.80 -14.80 -8.38
CA GLY A 195 20.14 -15.32 -7.16
C GLY A 195 18.62 -15.40 -7.27
N ALA A 196 18.03 -14.78 -8.28
CA ALA A 196 16.62 -14.94 -8.62
C ALA A 196 16.38 -16.34 -9.22
N GLY A 197 15.71 -17.22 -8.46
CA GLY A 197 15.47 -18.62 -8.85
C GLY A 197 14.21 -18.80 -9.72
N PRO A 198 14.12 -19.92 -10.47
CA PRO A 198 12.95 -20.28 -11.28
C PRO A 198 11.71 -20.65 -10.44
N ASP A 199 11.90 -21.03 -9.18
CA ASP A 199 10.82 -21.43 -8.26
C ASP A 199 10.16 -20.26 -7.53
N VAL A 200 10.71 -19.06 -7.69
CA VAL A 200 10.19 -17.83 -7.08
C VAL A 200 9.03 -17.30 -7.93
N VAL A 201 7.96 -16.86 -7.26
CA VAL A 201 6.81 -16.24 -7.89
C VAL A 201 6.95 -14.73 -7.83
N TYR A 202 6.91 -14.09 -8.99
CA TYR A 202 7.08 -12.65 -9.11
C TYR A 202 5.74 -11.96 -9.39
N SER A 203 5.65 -10.71 -8.95
CA SER A 203 4.62 -9.75 -9.32
C SER A 203 5.26 -8.60 -10.07
N LEU A 204 4.62 -8.15 -11.14
CA LEU A 204 5.05 -7.05 -11.98
C LEU A 204 4.05 -5.90 -11.87
N GLU A 205 4.57 -4.70 -11.70
CA GLU A 205 3.80 -3.46 -11.78
C GLU A 205 4.37 -2.54 -12.87
N LEU A 206 3.58 -2.23 -13.88
CA LEU A 206 3.88 -1.26 -14.93
C LEU A 206 3.23 0.06 -14.58
N THR A 207 4.02 1.13 -14.50
CA THR A 207 3.54 2.51 -14.40
C THR A 207 3.89 3.29 -15.67
N ALA A 208 2.89 3.79 -16.38
CA ALA A 208 3.07 4.60 -17.59
C ALA A 208 1.93 5.62 -17.73
N GLY A 209 2.26 6.89 -17.94
CA GLY A 209 1.26 7.95 -18.15
C GLY A 209 0.25 8.11 -17.02
N GLY A 210 0.66 7.86 -15.78
CA GLY A 210 -0.22 7.92 -14.60
C GLY A 210 -1.16 6.72 -14.44
N LYS A 211 -1.09 5.71 -15.32
CA LYS A 211 -1.81 4.45 -15.17
C LYS A 211 -0.87 3.39 -14.61
N THR A 212 -1.42 2.55 -13.74
CA THR A 212 -0.74 1.36 -13.21
C THR A 212 -1.40 0.10 -13.76
N PHE A 213 -0.60 -0.92 -14.02
CA PHE A 213 -1.04 -2.23 -14.48
C PHE A 213 -0.24 -3.32 -13.80
N ARG A 214 -0.92 -4.34 -13.30
CA ARG A 214 -0.32 -5.35 -12.45
C ARG A 214 -0.51 -6.75 -13.03
N LEU A 215 0.55 -7.55 -12.95
CA LEU A 215 0.55 -8.97 -13.28
C LEU A 215 1.18 -9.76 -12.13
N ASP A 216 0.46 -10.70 -11.56
CA ASP A 216 0.98 -11.59 -10.52
C ASP A 216 1.20 -13.00 -11.09
N GLY A 217 1.92 -13.84 -10.33
CA GLY A 217 2.09 -15.26 -10.68
C GLY A 217 3.12 -15.51 -11.78
N LEU A 218 4.01 -14.55 -12.02
CA LEU A 218 5.06 -14.67 -13.03
C LEU A 218 6.16 -15.59 -12.53
N ARG A 219 6.74 -16.38 -13.43
CA ARG A 219 7.85 -17.29 -13.13
C ARG A 219 9.03 -17.00 -14.05
N ALA A 220 10.23 -17.15 -13.52
CA ALA A 220 11.43 -16.99 -14.31
C ALA A 220 11.64 -18.20 -15.23
N SER A 221 12.08 -17.94 -16.46
CA SER A 221 12.57 -18.95 -17.38
C SER A 221 14.10 -18.96 -17.35
N PRO A 222 14.75 -20.12 -17.32
CA PRO A 222 16.19 -20.19 -17.53
C PRO A 222 16.52 -19.75 -18.97
N ASN A 223 17.53 -18.90 -19.11
CA ASN A 223 18.06 -18.41 -20.38
C ASN A 223 19.60 -18.41 -20.34
N GLY A 224 20.18 -19.59 -20.58
CA GLY A 224 21.63 -19.81 -20.45
C GLY A 224 22.08 -19.77 -18.99
N THR A 225 22.99 -18.87 -18.65
CA THR A 225 23.50 -18.66 -17.27
C THR A 225 22.65 -17.66 -16.48
N ALA A 226 21.72 -16.97 -17.13
CA ALA A 226 20.83 -16.00 -16.51
C ALA A 226 19.38 -16.54 -16.48
N SER A 227 18.55 -15.93 -15.64
CA SER A 227 17.11 -16.14 -15.67
C SER A 227 16.43 -14.86 -16.16
N ASP A 228 15.42 -15.01 -17.00
CA ASP A 228 14.59 -13.91 -17.49
C ASP A 228 13.11 -14.15 -17.21
N ILE A 229 12.33 -13.07 -17.06
CA ILE A 229 10.88 -13.15 -17.07
C ILE A 229 10.40 -12.61 -18.41
N LYS A 230 9.68 -13.44 -19.16
CA LYS A 230 9.06 -13.05 -20.43
C LYS A 230 7.63 -12.63 -20.15
N VAL A 231 7.32 -11.36 -20.37
CA VAL A 231 5.97 -10.82 -20.15
C VAL A 231 5.43 -10.20 -21.42
N THR A 232 4.13 -10.37 -21.62
CA THR A 232 3.36 -9.68 -22.66
C THR A 232 2.54 -8.59 -22.02
N LEU A 233 2.76 -7.34 -22.44
CA LEU A 233 2.08 -6.15 -21.94
C LEU A 233 1.20 -5.54 -23.04
N PRO A 234 0.04 -4.94 -22.69
CA PRO A 234 -0.80 -4.23 -23.66
C PRO A 234 -0.08 -2.99 -24.19
N GLY A 235 0.01 -2.84 -25.51
CA GLY A 235 0.60 -1.64 -26.13
C GLY A 235 -0.21 -0.37 -25.84
N GLU A 236 -1.48 -0.50 -25.52
CA GLU A 236 -2.39 0.59 -25.17
C GLU A 236 -2.02 1.27 -23.84
N LEU A 237 -1.32 0.55 -22.96
CA LEU A 237 -0.83 1.08 -21.70
C LEU A 237 0.50 1.83 -21.84
N LEU A 238 1.22 1.60 -22.95
CA LEU A 238 2.48 2.26 -23.26
C LEU A 238 2.20 3.65 -23.85
N THR A 239 1.79 4.59 -23.00
CA THR A 239 1.62 5.99 -23.38
C THR A 239 2.99 6.65 -23.62
N PRO A 240 3.12 7.58 -24.58
CA PRO A 240 4.36 8.33 -24.79
C PRO A 240 4.88 8.97 -23.50
N GLY A 241 6.18 8.85 -23.23
CA GLY A 241 6.83 9.33 -22.02
C GLY A 241 7.60 8.24 -21.27
N SER A 242 7.96 8.52 -20.01
CA SER A 242 8.67 7.58 -19.17
C SER A 242 7.73 6.50 -18.63
N ALA A 243 8.17 5.25 -18.74
CA ALA A 243 7.51 4.10 -18.17
C ALA A 243 8.46 3.37 -17.21
N ARG A 244 7.90 2.78 -16.17
CA ARG A 244 8.63 1.97 -15.18
C ARG A 244 7.95 0.61 -15.05
N ILE A 245 8.75 -0.44 -15.08
CA ILE A 245 8.35 -1.79 -14.66
C ILE A 245 9.07 -2.09 -13.36
N GLU A 246 8.31 -2.44 -12.32
CA GLU A 246 8.82 -2.89 -11.04
C GLU A 246 8.47 -4.36 -10.85
N LEU A 247 9.48 -5.17 -10.56
CA LEU A 247 9.32 -6.57 -10.19
C LEU A 247 9.46 -6.71 -8.69
N SER A 248 8.53 -7.43 -8.06
CA SER A 248 8.56 -7.77 -6.65
C SER A 248 8.38 -9.27 -6.43
N SER A 249 8.90 -9.77 -5.31
CA SER A 249 8.68 -11.13 -4.80
C SER A 249 8.32 -11.01 -3.33
N ASP A 250 7.26 -11.68 -2.91
CA ASP A 250 6.76 -11.63 -1.52
C ASP A 250 6.60 -10.20 -0.97
N GLY A 251 6.11 -9.29 -1.83
CA GLY A 251 5.92 -7.87 -1.50
C GLY A 251 7.21 -7.04 -1.45
N ARG A 252 8.39 -7.63 -1.67
CA ARG A 252 9.67 -6.91 -1.68
C ARG A 252 10.12 -6.62 -3.10
N PRO A 253 10.59 -5.39 -3.41
CA PRO A 253 11.09 -5.07 -4.74
C PRO A 253 12.38 -5.84 -5.04
N VAL A 254 12.44 -6.46 -6.22
CA VAL A 254 13.57 -7.27 -6.71
C VAL A 254 14.34 -6.52 -7.79
N ALA A 255 13.63 -5.90 -8.74
CA ALA A 255 14.24 -5.18 -9.84
C ALA A 255 13.33 -4.07 -10.35
N SER A 256 13.93 -2.98 -10.86
CA SER A 256 13.21 -1.89 -11.52
C SER A 256 13.84 -1.61 -12.88
N TYR A 257 12.99 -1.48 -13.90
CA TYR A 257 13.34 -1.20 -15.28
C TYR A 257 12.66 0.10 -15.71
N ILE A 258 13.44 1.05 -16.23
CA ILE A 258 12.92 2.33 -16.72
C ILE A 258 13.21 2.40 -18.22
N PHE A 259 12.21 2.80 -18.99
CA PHE A 259 12.33 2.98 -20.43
C PHE A 259 11.46 4.16 -20.88
N THR A 260 11.70 4.65 -22.09
CA THR A 260 10.91 5.75 -22.68
C THR A 260 10.14 5.24 -23.88
N VAL A 261 8.84 5.53 -23.91
CA VAL A 261 7.98 5.27 -25.05
C VAL A 261 7.95 6.53 -25.92
N LYS A 262 8.32 6.40 -27.19
CA LYS A 262 8.25 7.47 -28.20
C LYS A 262 6.89 7.46 -28.90
#